data_AF-A0A7W1S557-F1
#
_entry.id   AF-A0A7W1S557-F1
#
_cell.length_a   1.000
_cell.length_b   1.000
_cell.length_c   1.000
_cell.angle_alpha   90.00
_cell.angle_beta   90.00
_cell.angle_gamma   90.00
#
_symmetry.space_group_name_H-M   'P 1'
#
loop_
_entity.id
_entity.type
_entity.pdbx_description
1 polymer ?
#
loop_
_entity_poly.entity_id
_entity_poly.type
_entity_poly.pdbx_seq_one_letter_code
_entity_poly.pdbx_strand_id
1 'polypeptide(L)'
;MIFKQSTTTGLLALIGVILISVGLVAAQETAIPSPTPAIPTGTPSPVELSCDPTVLMKQQADLAAQLATLKLDTSTDAGQSLDKLFKVGEAYQELALSCGYIPADAATRTVGNDVARILKTLDTVSGDPINGQVLYNGDLGCSGCHLGDAPIAPPTEGTYTRIEEVRLKDPLLAGYTPEQYLVESIVQPAHYLVPNYKNVMINNFGDRLTLQDLADLIAFLESQDS
;
A
#
# COMPACT_ATOMS: atom_id res chain seq x y z
N MET A 1 -29.06 -1.83 -78.24
CA MET A 1 -29.70 -3.03 -77.66
C MET A 1 -30.61 -2.52 -76.54
N ILE A 2 -31.91 -2.31 -76.79
CA ILE A 2 -33.01 -3.31 -76.64
C ILE A 2 -33.29 -3.55 -75.14
N PHE A 3 -34.32 -2.90 -74.56
CA PHE A 3 -35.66 -3.48 -74.20
C PHE A 3 -35.52 -4.65 -73.18
N LYS A 4 -36.25 -4.78 -72.06
CA LYS A 4 -37.65 -4.46 -71.77
C LYS A 4 -37.96 -4.73 -70.28
N GLN A 5 -39.02 -4.06 -69.81
CA GLN A 5 -39.78 -4.21 -68.55
C GLN A 5 -40.24 -5.64 -68.21
N SER A 6 -40.73 -5.82 -66.97
CA SER A 6 -42.07 -6.38 -66.62
C SER A 6 -41.99 -7.29 -65.37
N THR A 7 -42.44 -6.84 -64.18
CA THR A 7 -43.79 -7.09 -63.56
C THR A 7 -44.15 -8.59 -63.46
N THR A 8 -44.69 -9.19 -62.38
CA THR A 8 -45.80 -8.75 -61.51
C THR A 8 -46.09 -9.77 -60.37
N THR A 9 -46.59 -9.29 -59.23
CA THR A 9 -47.64 -9.83 -58.29
C THR A 9 -47.50 -11.13 -57.47
N GLY A 10 -47.87 -10.98 -56.18
CA GLY A 10 -48.39 -12.04 -55.28
C GLY A 10 -48.30 -11.67 -53.79
N LEU A 11 -48.88 -10.54 -53.35
CA LEU A 11 -50.05 -10.49 -52.46
C LEU A 11 -50.09 -11.53 -51.31
N LEU A 12 -49.83 -11.08 -50.08
CA LEU A 12 -50.66 -11.46 -48.93
C LEU A 12 -50.48 -10.44 -47.80
N ALA A 13 -51.56 -9.71 -47.55
CA ALA A 13 -51.72 -8.83 -46.41
C ALA A 13 -51.84 -9.68 -45.14
N LEU A 14 -51.07 -9.37 -44.10
CA LEU A 14 -51.52 -9.58 -42.74
C LEU A 14 -51.25 -8.32 -41.93
N ILE A 15 -52.35 -7.78 -41.44
CA ILE A 15 -52.46 -6.64 -40.53
C ILE A 15 -51.71 -7.00 -39.25
N GLY A 16 -50.68 -6.23 -38.94
CA GLY A 16 -49.93 -6.31 -37.69
C GLY A 16 -49.74 -4.91 -37.12
N VAL A 17 -50.77 -4.42 -36.43
CA VAL A 17 -50.66 -3.28 -35.52
C VAL A 17 -49.73 -3.70 -34.39
N ILE A 18 -48.50 -3.20 -34.36
CA ILE A 18 -47.68 -3.23 -33.13
C ILE A 18 -47.10 -1.84 -32.92
N LEU A 19 -47.41 -1.37 -31.71
CA LEU A 19 -47.21 -0.03 -31.17
C LEU A 19 -45.76 0.44 -31.27
N ILE A 20 -45.63 1.74 -31.52
CA ILE A 20 -44.43 2.52 -31.30
C ILE A 20 -44.13 2.49 -29.79
N SER A 21 -43.24 1.59 -29.37
CA SER A 21 -42.56 1.71 -28.07
C SER A 21 -41.22 2.38 -28.31
N VAL A 22 -41.21 3.71 -28.27
CA VAL A 22 -40.01 4.48 -27.94
C VAL A 22 -39.58 3.99 -26.56
N GLY A 23 -38.58 3.11 -26.53
CA GLY A 23 -37.92 2.71 -25.31
C GLY A 23 -37.16 3.91 -24.77
N LEU A 24 -37.82 4.66 -23.89
CA LEU A 24 -37.16 5.58 -22.99
C LEU A 24 -36.31 4.72 -22.06
N VAL A 25 -35.03 4.55 -22.40
CA VAL A 25 -34.05 3.99 -21.46
C VAL A 25 -33.90 5.02 -20.35
N ALA A 26 -34.65 4.83 -19.26
CA ALA A 26 -34.30 5.42 -18.00
C ALA A 26 -32.91 4.87 -17.66
N ALA A 27 -31.88 5.71 -17.77
CA ALA A 27 -30.64 5.49 -17.06
C ALA A 27 -31.00 5.55 -15.57
N GLN A 28 -31.37 4.40 -15.01
CA GLN A 28 -31.36 4.22 -13.57
C GLN A 28 -29.88 4.21 -13.19
N GLU A 29 -29.41 5.39 -12.80
CA GLU A 29 -28.21 5.54 -12.02
C GLU A 29 -28.45 4.80 -10.71
N THR A 30 -28.15 3.49 -10.71
CA THR A 30 -27.95 2.76 -9.48
C THR A 30 -26.74 3.38 -8.85
N ALA A 31 -26.97 4.36 -7.98
CA ALA A 31 -25.96 4.86 -7.06
C ALA A 31 -25.36 3.62 -6.38
N ILE A 32 -24.14 3.28 -6.78
CA ILE A 32 -23.34 2.30 -6.06
C ILE A 32 -23.22 2.90 -4.66
N PRO A 33 -23.69 2.23 -3.60
CA PRO A 33 -23.52 2.75 -2.25
C PRO A 33 -22.02 2.91 -2.04
N SER A 34 -21.59 4.17 -1.84
CA SER A 34 -20.22 4.46 -1.45
C SER A 34 -19.94 3.69 -0.16
N PRO A 35 -18.85 2.90 -0.07
CA PRO A 35 -18.54 2.16 1.14
C PRO A 35 -18.43 3.18 2.28
N THR A 36 -19.32 3.08 3.26
CA THR A 36 -19.22 3.85 4.49
C THR A 36 -17.96 3.36 5.19
N PRO A 37 -16.97 4.23 5.51
CA PRO A 37 -15.82 3.83 6.28
C PRO A 37 -16.29 3.19 7.58
N ALA A 38 -16.05 1.89 7.73
CA ALA A 38 -16.32 1.20 8.98
C ALA A 38 -15.33 1.76 10.01
N ILE A 39 -15.85 2.31 11.10
CA ILE A 39 -15.04 2.59 12.28
C ILE A 39 -14.52 1.23 12.76
N PRO A 40 -13.19 1.01 12.83
CA PRO A 40 -12.65 -0.23 13.36
C PRO A 40 -13.10 -0.37 14.82
N THR A 41 -14.02 -1.29 15.06
CA THR A 41 -14.56 -1.64 16.39
C THR A 41 -13.84 -2.83 17.02
N GLY A 42 -12.68 -3.20 16.46
CA GLY A 42 -11.81 -4.22 17.02
C GLY A 42 -11.35 -3.79 18.40
N THR A 43 -11.66 -4.60 19.42
CA THR A 43 -10.91 -4.57 20.67
C THR A 43 -9.44 -4.84 20.32
N PRO A 44 -8.47 -4.04 20.81
CA PRO A 44 -7.06 -4.27 20.52
C PRO A 44 -6.70 -5.70 20.93
N SER A 45 -6.48 -6.55 19.93
CA SER A 45 -6.00 -7.90 20.15
C SER A 45 -4.54 -7.76 20.59
N PRO A 46 -4.13 -8.29 21.75
CA PRO A 46 -2.74 -8.22 22.17
C PRO A 46 -1.95 -9.10 21.21
N VAL A 47 -1.38 -8.48 20.18
CA VAL A 47 -0.33 -9.12 19.40
C VAL A 47 0.77 -9.46 20.40
N GLU A 48 1.15 -10.74 20.49
CA GLU A 48 2.06 -11.23 21.53
C GLU A 48 3.16 -10.21 21.82
N LEU A 49 3.22 -9.80 23.10
CA LEU A 49 4.09 -8.76 23.60
C LEU A 49 5.54 -9.16 23.35
N SER A 50 6.11 -8.67 22.24
CA SER A 50 7.56 -8.69 22.00
C SER A 50 8.30 -7.80 23.00
N CYS A 51 7.58 -6.97 23.76
CA CYS A 51 8.13 -6.23 24.88
C CYS A 51 7.94 -6.98 26.20
N ASP A 52 9.03 -7.40 26.81
CA ASP A 52 9.04 -7.79 28.22
C ASP A 52 8.52 -6.60 29.06
N PRO A 53 7.44 -6.76 29.86
CA PRO A 53 6.91 -5.69 30.69
C PRO A 53 7.96 -5.03 31.59
N THR A 54 8.97 -5.79 32.04
CA THR A 54 10.08 -5.29 32.86
C THR A 54 10.98 -4.35 32.07
N VAL A 55 11.25 -4.69 30.81
CA VAL A 55 12.05 -3.85 29.89
C VAL A 55 11.27 -2.59 29.55
N LEU A 56 9.97 -2.72 29.26
CA LEU A 56 9.08 -1.59 29.01
C LEU A 56 9.04 -0.63 30.20
N MET A 57 8.88 -1.14 31.43
CA MET A 57 8.91 -0.31 32.64
C MET A 57 10.24 0.43 32.80
N LYS A 58 11.36 -0.23 32.50
CA LYS A 58 12.68 0.42 32.54
C LYS A 58 12.79 1.54 31.49
N GLN A 59 12.42 1.27 30.24
CA GLN A 59 12.45 2.27 29.16
C GLN A 59 11.52 3.45 29.45
N GLN A 60 10.32 3.18 29.99
CA GLN A 60 9.40 4.20 30.44
C GLN A 60 9.98 5.05 31.58
N ALA A 61 10.68 4.45 32.54
CA ALA A 61 11.35 5.18 33.60
C ALA A 61 12.48 6.09 33.08
N ASP A 62 13.25 5.61 32.10
CA ASP A 62 14.30 6.41 31.44
C ASP A 62 13.70 7.63 30.71
N LEU A 63 12.59 7.46 29.98
CA LEU A 63 11.87 8.57 29.35
C LEU A 63 11.24 9.52 30.39
N ALA A 64 10.74 8.99 31.51
CA ALA A 64 10.22 9.80 32.61
C ALA A 64 11.32 10.67 33.25
N ALA A 65 12.54 10.14 33.37
CA ALA A 65 13.69 10.91 33.83
C ALA A 65 14.06 12.02 32.83
N GLN A 66 14.01 11.75 31.51
CA GLN A 66 14.20 12.79 30.49
C GLN A 66 13.15 13.90 30.62
N LEU A 67 11.87 13.53 30.78
CA LEU A 67 10.77 14.48 31.00
C LEU A 67 10.96 15.31 32.28
N ALA A 68 11.45 14.70 33.36
CA ALA A 68 11.72 15.42 34.62
C ALA A 68 12.83 16.49 34.46
N THR A 69 13.74 16.31 33.50
CA THR A 69 14.80 17.27 33.18
C THR A 69 14.44 18.23 32.04
N LEU A 70 13.28 18.05 31.42
CA LEU A 70 12.80 18.88 30.32
C LEU A 70 12.58 20.32 30.80
N LYS A 71 13.40 21.25 30.30
CA LYS A 71 13.21 22.68 30.53
C LYS A 71 12.52 23.30 29.33
N LEU A 72 11.25 23.65 29.52
CA LEU A 72 10.51 24.51 28.61
C LEU A 72 10.82 25.96 29.00
N ASP A 73 11.50 26.68 28.11
CA ASP A 73 11.85 28.08 28.35
C ASP A 73 10.62 28.95 28.14
N THR A 74 10.39 29.88 29.06
CA THR A 74 9.30 30.88 28.99
C THR A 74 9.73 32.16 28.27
N SER A 75 10.99 32.24 27.82
CA SER A 75 11.57 33.45 27.23
C SER A 75 12.03 33.22 25.79
N THR A 76 11.59 34.12 24.90
CA THR A 76 12.00 34.41 23.50
C THR A 76 12.18 33.28 22.47
N ASP A 77 12.26 32.01 22.85
CA ASP A 77 12.43 30.89 21.92
C ASP A 77 11.41 29.77 22.20
N ALA A 78 10.13 30.11 21.96
CA ALA A 78 9.04 29.14 22.01
C ALA A 78 9.27 27.97 21.04
N GLY A 79 10.00 28.19 19.93
CA GLY A 79 10.30 27.15 18.93
C GLY A 79 11.11 26.00 19.53
N GLN A 80 12.19 26.29 20.26
CA GLN A 80 12.99 25.25 20.91
C GLN A 80 12.22 24.49 21.99
N SER A 81 11.36 25.17 22.76
CA SER A 81 10.51 24.51 23.77
C SER A 81 9.50 23.56 23.11
N LEU A 82 8.90 23.96 21.99
CA LEU A 82 7.99 23.12 21.22
C LEU A 82 8.70 21.93 20.57
N ASP A 83 9.89 22.12 20.00
CA ASP A 83 10.71 21.05 19.44
C ASP A 83 11.07 19.98 20.49
N LYS A 84 11.50 20.39 21.69
CA LYS A 84 11.79 19.45 22.77
C LYS A 84 10.56 18.69 23.22
N LEU A 85 9.41 19.38 23.36
CA LEU A 85 8.15 18.73 23.72
C LEU A 85 7.73 17.69 22.68
N PHE A 86 7.85 18.05 21.40
CA PHE A 86 7.54 17.16 20.28
C PHE A 86 8.40 15.89 20.32
N LYS A 87 9.73 16.03 20.47
CA LYS A 87 10.68 14.90 20.54
C LYS A 87 10.41 13.96 21.71
N VAL A 88 10.03 14.49 22.87
CA VAL A 88 9.64 13.63 24.00
C VAL A 88 8.36 12.86 23.67
N GLY A 89 7.35 13.51 23.09
CA GLY A 89 6.12 12.85 22.65
C GLY A 89 6.36 11.77 21.58
N GLU A 90 7.26 12.03 20.63
CA GLU A 90 7.70 11.09 19.61
C GLU A 90 8.38 9.87 20.24
N ALA A 91 9.27 10.06 21.22
CA ALA A 91 9.93 8.95 21.90
C ALA A 91 8.95 8.03 22.66
N TYR A 92 7.90 8.59 23.28
CA TYR A 92 6.84 7.80 23.91
C TYR A 92 5.99 7.03 22.89
N GLN A 93 5.69 7.65 21.74
CA GLN A 93 4.99 6.97 20.64
C GLN A 93 5.83 5.80 20.12
N GLU A 94 7.12 6.04 19.85
CA GLU A 94 8.04 5.01 19.36
C GLU A 94 8.20 3.85 20.34
N LEU A 95 8.24 4.12 21.65
CA LEU A 95 8.23 3.07 22.67
C LEU A 95 6.96 2.20 22.56
N ALA A 96 5.79 2.80 22.40
CA ALA A 96 4.55 2.05 22.23
C ALA A 96 4.57 1.22 20.92
N LEU A 97 4.99 1.84 19.82
CA LEU A 97 5.03 1.20 18.50
C LEU A 97 6.01 0.01 18.45
N SER A 98 7.22 0.18 19.00
CA SER A 98 8.21 -0.90 19.14
C SER A 98 7.75 -2.02 20.06
N CYS A 99 6.86 -1.72 21.00
CA CYS A 99 6.17 -2.70 21.86
C CYS A 99 4.96 -3.37 21.17
N GLY A 100 4.74 -3.10 19.88
CA GLY A 100 3.68 -3.72 19.08
C GLY A 100 2.32 -3.04 19.20
N TYR A 101 2.24 -1.83 19.75
CA TYR A 101 1.02 -1.03 19.68
C TYR A 101 0.73 -0.66 18.21
N ILE A 102 -0.49 -0.97 17.77
CA ILE A 102 -0.98 -0.62 16.44
C ILE A 102 -2.02 0.51 16.64
N PRO A 103 -1.73 1.74 16.22
CA PRO A 103 -2.65 2.85 16.40
C PRO A 103 -3.88 2.70 15.48
N ALA A 104 -5.04 3.21 15.89
CA ALA A 104 -6.28 3.07 15.13
C ALA A 104 -6.24 3.72 13.73
N ASP A 105 -5.37 4.71 13.54
CA ASP A 105 -5.10 5.40 12.28
C ASP A 105 -3.92 4.79 11.50
N ALA A 106 -3.39 3.62 11.89
CA ALA A 106 -2.21 2.98 11.30
C ALA A 106 -2.25 2.93 9.77
N ALA A 107 -3.41 2.60 9.19
CA ALA A 107 -3.62 2.55 7.74
C ALA A 107 -3.21 3.84 7.02
N THR A 108 -3.37 4.99 7.66
CA THR A 108 -3.10 6.32 7.10
C THR A 108 -1.76 6.93 7.53
N ARG A 109 -1.01 6.24 8.41
CA ARG A 109 0.31 6.69 8.86
C ARG A 109 1.38 6.14 7.94
N THR A 110 2.45 6.90 7.77
CA THR A 110 3.62 6.44 7.03
C THR A 110 4.25 5.22 7.71
N VAL A 111 4.76 4.30 6.90
CA VAL A 111 5.26 2.99 7.37
C VAL A 111 6.63 3.08 8.04
N GLY A 112 7.43 4.08 7.68
CA GLY A 112 8.83 4.18 8.11
C GLY A 112 9.67 3.03 7.54
N ASN A 113 10.73 2.65 8.26
CA ASN A 113 11.71 1.66 7.78
C ASN A 113 11.82 0.42 8.68
N ASP A 114 11.00 0.26 9.72
CA ASP A 114 11.03 -0.94 10.58
C ASP A 114 10.26 -2.09 9.91
N VAL A 115 10.97 -2.93 9.17
CA VAL A 115 10.39 -4.06 8.41
C VAL A 115 9.59 -5.01 9.31
N ALA A 116 10.08 -5.30 10.52
CA ALA A 116 9.41 -6.22 11.42
C ALA A 116 8.07 -5.66 11.93
N ARG A 117 8.06 -4.36 12.27
CA ARG A 117 6.83 -3.65 12.62
C ARG A 117 5.87 -3.59 11.42
N ILE A 118 6.38 -3.28 10.24
CA ILE A 118 5.57 -3.16 9.02
C ILE A 118 4.84 -4.46 8.75
N LEU A 119 5.54 -5.60 8.71
CA LEU A 119 4.95 -6.92 8.50
C LEU A 119 3.84 -7.22 9.51
N LYS A 120 4.10 -6.98 10.80
CA LYS A 120 3.09 -7.16 11.86
C LYS A 120 1.87 -6.26 11.70
N THR A 121 2.03 -5.07 11.12
CA THR A 121 0.90 -4.15 10.88
C THR A 121 0.19 -4.39 9.55
N LEU A 122 0.87 -4.95 8.54
CA LEU A 122 0.27 -5.26 7.23
C LEU A 122 -0.90 -6.23 7.36
N ASP A 123 -0.82 -7.20 8.27
CA ASP A 123 -1.91 -8.12 8.63
C ASP A 123 -3.22 -7.44 9.09
N THR A 124 -3.17 -6.14 9.43
CA THR A 124 -4.32 -5.37 9.90
C THR A 124 -5.04 -4.59 8.80
N VAL A 125 -4.48 -4.58 7.58
CA VAL A 125 -5.04 -3.92 6.41
C VAL A 125 -5.18 -4.92 5.25
N SER A 126 -6.03 -4.62 4.28
CA SER A 126 -6.15 -5.42 3.05
C SER A 126 -5.68 -4.58 1.88
N GLY A 127 -4.79 -5.13 1.05
CA GLY A 127 -4.33 -4.45 -0.16
C GLY A 127 -5.34 -4.51 -1.31
N ASP A 128 -5.48 -3.42 -2.05
CA ASP A 128 -6.16 -3.33 -3.34
C ASP A 128 -5.11 -3.28 -4.47
N PRO A 129 -4.96 -4.35 -5.27
CA PRO A 129 -3.98 -4.38 -6.35
C PRO A 129 -4.27 -3.37 -7.48
N ILE A 130 -5.52 -2.91 -7.63
CA ILE A 130 -5.87 -1.87 -8.60
C ILE A 130 -5.30 -0.53 -8.13
N ASN A 131 -5.48 -0.19 -6.84
CA ASN A 131 -4.87 1.01 -6.29
C ASN A 131 -3.34 0.91 -6.26
N GLY A 132 -2.79 -0.27 -5.97
CA GLY A 132 -1.36 -0.55 -6.03
C GLY A 132 -0.77 -0.29 -7.41
N GLN A 133 -1.48 -0.66 -8.47
CA GLN A 133 -1.08 -0.36 -9.84
C GLN A 133 -1.09 1.14 -10.14
N VAL A 134 -2.08 1.88 -9.62
CA VAL A 134 -2.15 3.35 -9.76
C VAL A 134 -0.96 4.00 -9.07
N LEU A 135 -0.66 3.59 -7.83
CA LEU A 135 0.50 4.07 -7.07
C LEU A 135 1.82 3.78 -7.79
N TYR A 136 1.99 2.53 -8.26
CA TYR A 136 3.18 2.08 -8.99
C TYR A 136 3.44 2.90 -10.28
N ASN A 137 2.38 3.24 -11.02
CA ASN A 137 2.47 3.98 -12.28
C ASN A 137 2.47 5.51 -12.10
N GLY A 138 2.00 5.99 -10.96
CA GLY A 138 1.82 7.41 -10.66
C GLY A 138 2.99 8.02 -9.90
N ASP A 139 2.66 8.72 -8.80
CA ASP A 139 3.57 9.63 -8.09
C ASP A 139 4.75 8.93 -7.40
N LEU A 140 4.69 7.61 -7.21
CA LEU A 140 5.84 6.85 -6.70
C LEU A 140 6.95 6.66 -7.75
N GLY A 141 6.59 6.73 -9.05
CA GLY A 141 7.53 6.64 -10.16
C GLY A 141 8.18 5.27 -10.35
N CYS A 142 7.62 4.20 -9.75
CA CYS A 142 8.18 2.85 -9.81
C CYS A 142 8.32 2.35 -11.26
N SER A 143 7.30 2.58 -12.09
CA SER A 143 7.28 2.23 -13.50
C SER A 143 8.40 2.87 -14.32
N GLY A 144 8.90 4.03 -13.91
CA GLY A 144 9.98 4.73 -14.60
C GLY A 144 11.32 3.96 -14.61
N CYS A 145 11.50 3.02 -13.69
CA CYS A 145 12.70 2.18 -13.60
C CYS A 145 12.42 0.69 -13.83
N HIS A 146 11.26 0.20 -13.39
CA HIS A 146 10.95 -1.23 -13.36
C HIS A 146 10.07 -1.71 -14.54
N LEU A 147 9.72 -0.83 -15.49
CA LEU A 147 8.95 -1.22 -16.67
C LEU A 147 9.86 -1.76 -17.79
N GLY A 148 9.55 -2.95 -18.29
CA GLY A 148 10.27 -3.61 -19.38
C GLY A 148 11.70 -4.01 -19.02
N ASP A 149 12.54 -4.22 -20.03
CA ASP A 149 13.90 -4.73 -19.87
C ASP A 149 14.95 -3.63 -19.59
N ALA A 150 14.55 -2.55 -18.92
CA ALA A 150 15.46 -1.45 -18.63
C ALA A 150 16.64 -1.95 -17.75
N PRO A 151 17.90 -1.61 -18.07
CA PRO A 151 19.06 -2.12 -17.33
C PRO A 151 19.22 -1.50 -15.94
N ILE A 152 18.34 -0.57 -15.55
CA ILE A 152 18.46 0.21 -14.33
C ILE A 152 17.82 -0.48 -13.12
N ALA A 153 16.78 -1.30 -13.33
CA ALA A 153 16.12 -2.07 -12.27
C ALA A 153 15.54 -3.39 -12.83
N PRO A 154 15.26 -4.39 -11.99
CA PRO A 154 14.58 -5.62 -12.42
C PRO A 154 13.18 -5.29 -12.99
N PRO A 155 12.72 -6.01 -14.04
CA PRO A 155 11.36 -5.83 -14.54
C PRO A 155 10.33 -6.17 -13.46
N THR A 156 9.16 -5.55 -13.53
CA THR A 156 8.02 -5.87 -12.63
C THR A 156 7.25 -7.11 -13.07
N GLU A 157 7.09 -7.34 -14.36
CA GLU A 157 6.43 -8.55 -14.89
C GLU A 157 7.15 -9.82 -14.41
N GLY A 158 6.42 -10.78 -13.82
CA GLY A 158 6.98 -12.00 -13.24
C GLY A 158 7.85 -11.78 -12.01
N THR A 159 7.75 -10.63 -11.33
CA THR A 159 8.57 -10.35 -10.15
C THR A 159 8.29 -11.34 -9.02
N TYR A 160 7.03 -11.74 -8.83
CA TYR A 160 6.67 -12.64 -7.75
C TYR A 160 7.26 -14.04 -7.96
N THR A 161 7.13 -14.61 -9.16
CA THR A 161 7.81 -15.85 -9.57
C THR A 161 9.32 -15.77 -9.29
N ARG A 162 9.97 -14.68 -9.72
CA ARG A 162 11.41 -14.52 -9.53
C ARG A 162 11.80 -14.43 -8.06
N ILE A 163 10.96 -13.85 -7.21
CA ILE A 163 11.21 -13.81 -5.77
C ILE A 163 11.25 -15.24 -5.23
N GLU A 164 10.21 -16.02 -5.48
CA GLU A 164 10.07 -17.38 -4.94
C GLU A 164 11.09 -18.37 -5.51
N GLU A 165 11.31 -18.32 -6.82
CA GLU A 165 12.11 -19.31 -7.54
C GLU A 165 13.59 -18.96 -7.60
N VAL A 166 13.94 -17.67 -7.53
CA VAL A 166 15.32 -17.21 -7.70
C VAL A 166 15.85 -16.46 -6.47
N ARG A 167 15.17 -15.41 -6.00
CA ARG A 167 15.71 -14.55 -4.93
C ARG A 167 15.78 -15.28 -3.60
N LEU A 168 14.71 -15.94 -3.18
CA LEU A 168 14.67 -16.69 -1.92
C LEU A 168 15.52 -17.98 -1.94
N LYS A 169 16.19 -18.30 -3.05
CA LYS A 169 17.22 -19.36 -3.11
C LYS A 169 18.61 -18.84 -2.76
N ASP A 170 18.80 -17.53 -2.67
CA ASP A 170 20.02 -16.92 -2.18
C ASP A 170 20.19 -17.24 -0.68
N PRO A 171 21.33 -17.83 -0.25
CA PRO A 171 21.58 -18.10 1.16
C PRO A 171 21.52 -16.86 2.06
N LEU A 172 21.74 -15.65 1.52
CA LEU A 172 21.61 -14.40 2.27
C LEU A 172 20.16 -14.11 2.71
N LEU A 173 19.18 -14.68 2.01
CA LEU A 173 17.75 -14.51 2.26
C LEU A 173 17.13 -15.76 2.90
N ALA A 174 17.95 -16.62 3.51
CA ALA A 174 17.47 -17.84 4.15
C ALA A 174 16.43 -17.51 5.23
N GLY A 175 15.22 -18.05 5.08
CA GLY A 175 14.10 -17.85 6.00
C GLY A 175 13.23 -16.61 5.72
N TYR A 176 13.54 -15.83 4.68
CA TYR A 176 12.67 -14.74 4.23
C TYR A 176 11.37 -15.29 3.61
N THR A 177 10.28 -14.56 3.82
CA THR A 177 9.05 -14.72 3.03
C THR A 177 9.08 -13.82 1.80
N PRO A 178 8.25 -14.09 0.76
CA PRO A 178 8.12 -13.18 -0.38
C PRO A 178 7.67 -11.77 0.03
N GLU A 179 6.71 -11.67 0.95
CA GLU A 179 6.22 -10.40 1.48
C GLU A 179 7.33 -9.62 2.21
N GLN A 180 8.12 -10.29 3.06
CA GLN A 180 9.26 -9.66 3.74
C GLN A 180 10.27 -9.10 2.73
N TYR A 181 10.57 -9.87 1.68
CA TYR A 181 11.46 -9.42 0.61
C TYR A 181 10.91 -8.17 -0.08
N LEU A 182 9.61 -8.13 -0.41
CA LEU A 182 8.98 -6.97 -1.05
C LEU A 182 9.01 -5.73 -0.14
N VAL A 183 8.58 -5.88 1.12
CA VAL A 183 8.59 -4.79 2.11
C VAL A 183 10.00 -4.21 2.26
N GLU A 184 11.00 -5.06 2.55
CA GLU A 184 12.37 -4.63 2.77
C GLU A 184 12.97 -4.00 1.51
N SER A 185 12.69 -4.54 0.32
CA SER A 185 13.15 -3.96 -0.94
C SER A 185 12.60 -2.55 -1.18
N ILE A 186 11.38 -2.26 -0.70
CA ILE A 186 10.73 -0.96 -0.87
C ILE A 186 11.25 0.06 0.16
N VAL A 187 11.27 -0.30 1.45
CA VAL A 187 11.62 0.65 2.53
C VAL A 187 13.12 0.68 2.85
N GLN A 188 13.86 -0.36 2.49
CA GLN A 188 15.31 -0.49 2.69
C GLN A 188 16.01 -1.05 1.42
N PRO A 189 15.91 -0.39 0.26
CA PRO A 189 16.38 -0.94 -1.03
C PRO A 189 17.88 -1.27 -1.10
N ALA A 190 18.69 -0.74 -0.18
CA ALA A 190 20.13 -1.01 -0.10
C ALA A 190 20.47 -2.26 0.74
N HIS A 191 19.52 -2.85 1.45
CA HIS A 191 19.74 -4.00 2.33
C HIS A 191 20.08 -5.27 1.53
N TYR A 192 19.33 -5.51 0.45
CA TYR A 192 19.61 -6.56 -0.52
C TYR A 192 19.64 -5.99 -1.94
N LEU A 193 20.80 -6.11 -2.61
CA LEU A 193 20.94 -5.71 -4.01
C LEU A 193 20.85 -6.93 -4.91
N VAL A 194 19.89 -6.91 -5.83
CA VAL A 194 19.79 -7.94 -6.87
C VAL A 194 21.09 -7.97 -7.69
N PRO A 195 21.67 -9.16 -7.97
CA PRO A 195 22.88 -9.27 -8.76
C PRO A 195 22.80 -8.49 -10.08
N ASN A 196 23.89 -7.79 -10.41
CA ASN A 196 24.07 -6.93 -11.59
C ASN A 196 23.28 -5.60 -11.59
N TYR A 197 22.52 -5.29 -10.55
CA TYR A 197 21.89 -3.98 -10.39
C TYR A 197 22.69 -3.08 -9.45
N LYS A 198 22.58 -1.76 -9.67
CA LYS A 198 23.19 -0.75 -8.82
C LYS A 198 22.22 -0.31 -7.73
N ASN A 199 22.75 0.20 -6.63
CA ASN A 199 21.95 0.86 -5.60
C ASN A 199 21.45 2.23 -6.09
N VAL A 200 20.36 2.23 -6.84
CA VAL A 200 19.75 3.44 -7.45
C VAL A 200 18.27 3.60 -7.13
N MET A 201 17.66 2.62 -6.46
CA MET A 201 16.27 2.71 -6.02
C MET A 201 16.16 3.76 -4.92
N ILE A 202 15.11 4.58 -4.98
CA ILE A 202 14.88 5.70 -4.08
C ILE A 202 14.70 5.14 -2.64
N ASN A 203 15.39 5.73 -1.66
CA ASN A 203 15.49 5.21 -0.28
C ASN A 203 14.63 5.96 0.75
N ASN A 204 13.53 6.58 0.33
CA ASN A 204 12.64 7.35 1.21
C ASN A 204 11.17 6.92 1.12
N PHE A 205 10.87 5.74 0.57
CA PHE A 205 9.49 5.28 0.44
C PHE A 205 8.82 5.04 1.80
N GLY A 206 9.58 4.70 2.84
CA GLY A 206 9.06 4.59 4.21
C GLY A 206 8.41 5.87 4.72
N ASP A 207 8.91 7.03 4.27
CA ASP A 207 8.39 8.36 4.66
C ASP A 207 7.26 8.85 3.73
N ARG A 208 7.00 8.13 2.64
CA ARG A 208 6.04 8.52 1.59
C ARG A 208 4.82 7.63 1.53
N LEU A 209 4.99 6.34 1.82
CA LEU A 209 3.93 5.34 1.78
C LEU A 209 3.23 5.28 3.12
N THR A 210 1.91 5.41 3.11
CA THR A 210 1.11 4.96 4.23
C THR A 210 1.08 3.44 4.30
N LEU A 211 0.63 2.88 5.43
CA LEU A 211 0.46 1.42 5.57
C LEU A 211 -0.51 0.87 4.51
N GLN A 212 -1.60 1.60 4.21
CA GLN A 212 -2.52 1.20 3.15
C GLN A 212 -1.88 1.26 1.77
N ASP A 213 -1.12 2.33 1.45
CA ASP A 213 -0.43 2.43 0.17
C ASP A 213 0.57 1.29 -0.05
N LEU A 214 1.30 0.91 1.01
CA LEU A 214 2.24 -0.20 0.95
C LEU A 214 1.50 -1.53 0.75
N ALA A 215 0.40 -1.77 1.46
CA ALA A 215 -0.41 -2.98 1.30
C ALA A 215 -0.97 -3.11 -0.14
N ASP A 216 -1.46 -2.00 -0.70
CA ASP A 216 -1.96 -1.94 -2.07
C ASP A 216 -0.84 -2.23 -3.07
N LEU A 217 0.33 -1.61 -2.89
CA LEU A 217 1.50 -1.81 -3.74
C LEU A 217 2.01 -3.26 -3.68
N ILE A 218 2.05 -3.87 -2.49
CA ILE A 218 2.41 -5.28 -2.32
C ILE A 218 1.41 -6.15 -3.06
N ALA A 219 0.10 -5.98 -2.85
CA ALA A 219 -0.93 -6.75 -3.53
C ALA A 219 -0.80 -6.65 -5.08
N PHE A 220 -0.46 -5.47 -5.60
CA PHE A 220 -0.16 -5.32 -7.02
C PHE A 220 1.07 -6.13 -7.43
N LEU A 221 2.19 -6.05 -6.71
CA LEU A 221 3.42 -6.78 -7.03
C LEU A 221 3.26 -8.31 -6.90
N GLU A 222 2.47 -8.78 -5.94
CA GLU A 222 2.12 -10.19 -5.79
C GLU A 222 1.30 -10.71 -6.98
N SER A 223 0.47 -9.85 -7.58
CA SER A 223 -0.26 -10.20 -8.80
C SER A 223 0.62 -10.33 -10.05
N GLN A 224 1.89 -9.91 -9.98
CA GLN A 224 2.84 -10.00 -11.10
C GLN A 224 3.54 -11.37 -11.09
N ASP A 225 2.74 -12.41 -11.20
CA ASP A 225 3.14 -13.80 -11.35
C ASP A 225 3.23 -14.14 -12.86
N SER A 226 4.29 -14.84 -13.28
CA SER A 226 4.54 -15.23 -14.69
C SER A 226 5.44 -16.44 -14.81
#